data_AF-A0A1F8XQD8-F1
#
_entry.id   AF-A0A1F8XQD8-F1
#
_cell.length_a   1.000
_cell.length_b   1.000
_cell.length_c   1.000
_cell.angle_alpha   90.00
_cell.angle_beta   90.00
_cell.angle_gamma   90.00
#
_symmetry.space_group_name_H-M   'P 1'
#
loop_
_entity.id
_entity.type
_entity.pdbx_description
1 polymer ?
#
loop_
_entity_poly.entity_id
_entity_poly.type
_entity_poly.pdbx_seq_one_letter_code
_entity_poly.pdbx_strand_id
1 'polypeptide(L)'
;MDAIATALEYASKGIGPLEIKVSGLGAFPNMMNPRVLWVGIGGNDALKRLSANIEDGLYALGFEREGRPFTPHLTLCRVKSSNDGRALGKTAAEANISIDKNFTASAFHLIKSVLNPRGAEYTDIKTIGLQQP
;
A
#
# COMPACT_ATOMS: atom_id res chain seq x y z
N MET A 1 -19.99 1.89 -8.45
CA MET A 1 -18.69 1.18 -8.46
C MET A 1 -18.05 1.25 -9.84
N ASP A 2 -18.85 1.18 -10.90
CA ASP A 2 -18.37 1.28 -12.29
C ASP A 2 -17.54 2.53 -12.59
N ALA A 3 -17.97 3.71 -12.13
CA ALA A 3 -17.20 4.95 -12.32
C ALA A 3 -15.80 4.90 -11.70
N ILE A 4 -15.65 4.29 -10.51
CA ILE A 4 -14.35 4.10 -9.85
C ILE A 4 -13.50 3.14 -10.67
N ALA A 5 -14.06 1.99 -11.06
CA ALA A 5 -13.38 1.02 -11.90
C ALA A 5 -12.86 1.65 -13.21
N THR A 6 -13.69 2.47 -13.87
CA THR A 6 -13.30 3.21 -15.08
C THR A 6 -12.18 4.22 -14.79
N ALA A 7 -12.26 4.99 -13.69
CA ALA A 7 -11.18 5.91 -13.32
C ALA A 7 -9.85 5.18 -13.09
N LEU A 8 -9.87 3.99 -12.49
CA LEU A 8 -8.68 3.16 -12.29
C LEU A 8 -8.11 2.62 -13.61
N GLU A 9 -8.96 2.23 -14.56
CA GLU A 9 -8.52 1.85 -15.91
C GLU A 9 -7.89 3.02 -16.68
N TYR A 10 -8.40 4.25 -16.52
CA TYR A 10 -7.74 5.42 -17.08
C TYR A 10 -6.41 5.71 -16.39
N ALA A 11 -6.34 5.56 -15.06
CA ALA A 11 -5.12 5.78 -14.30
C ALA A 11 -3.98 4.81 -14.66
N SER A 12 -4.31 3.61 -15.15
CA SER A 12 -3.33 2.62 -15.59
C SER A 12 -2.77 2.87 -16.99
N LYS A 13 -3.35 3.76 -17.80
CA LYS A 13 -2.89 4.03 -19.16
C LYS A 13 -1.46 4.59 -19.16
N GLY A 14 -0.59 3.97 -19.97
CA GLY A 14 0.83 4.34 -20.03
C GLY A 14 1.65 3.90 -18.81
N ILE A 15 1.08 3.03 -17.95
CA ILE A 15 1.79 2.36 -16.85
C ILE A 15 1.95 0.89 -17.22
N GLY A 16 3.18 0.49 -17.54
CA GLY A 16 3.52 -0.92 -17.72
C GLY A 16 3.62 -1.68 -16.39
N PRO A 17 3.93 -2.98 -16.44
CA PRO A 17 4.18 -3.77 -15.24
C PRO A 17 5.18 -3.09 -14.29
N LEU A 18 4.91 -3.18 -12.99
CA LEU A 18 5.71 -2.51 -11.95
C LEU A 18 6.76 -3.46 -11.41
N GLU A 19 8.01 -3.03 -11.44
CA GLU A 19 9.09 -3.70 -10.71
C GLU A 19 9.01 -3.29 -9.24
N ILE A 20 8.56 -4.21 -8.40
CA ILE A 20 8.37 -3.99 -6.97
C ILE A 20 9.55 -4.56 -6.20
N LYS A 21 10.16 -3.73 -5.37
CA LYS A 21 11.17 -4.13 -4.39
C LYS A 21 10.62 -4.04 -2.98
N VAL A 22 10.49 -5.17 -2.30
CA VAL A 22 10.12 -5.24 -0.89
C VAL A 22 11.39 -5.27 -0.07
N SER A 23 11.63 -4.20 0.70
CA SER A 23 12.82 -4.09 1.54
C SER A 23 12.66 -3.06 2.65
N GLY A 24 13.50 -3.19 3.68
CA GLY A 24 13.51 -2.29 4.82
C GLY A 24 12.34 -2.55 5.77
N LEU A 25 12.61 -2.39 7.07
CA LEU A 25 11.62 -2.47 8.12
C LEU A 25 11.35 -1.07 8.65
N GLY A 26 10.07 -0.71 8.76
CA GLY A 26 9.65 0.60 9.21
C GLY A 26 8.43 0.52 10.12
N ALA A 27 8.10 1.66 10.71
CA ALA A 27 7.01 1.76 11.66
C ALA A 27 6.28 3.10 11.58
N PHE A 28 4.98 3.09 11.89
CA PHE A 28 4.21 4.31 12.14
C PHE A 28 3.76 4.41 13.61
N PRO A 29 3.90 5.58 14.27
CA PRO A 29 4.54 6.77 13.71
C PRO A 29 6.07 6.65 13.64
N ASN A 30 6.69 5.82 14.46
CA ASN A 30 8.13 5.55 14.45
C ASN A 30 8.45 4.24 15.19
N MET A 31 9.71 3.80 15.13
CA MET A 31 10.15 2.53 15.71
C MET A 31 10.25 2.54 17.26
N MET A 32 10.25 3.72 17.89
CA MET A 32 10.29 3.80 19.36
C MET A 32 8.97 3.39 20.01
N ASN A 33 7.84 3.63 19.32
CA ASN A 33 6.51 3.26 19.80
C ASN A 33 5.56 2.95 18.62
N PRO A 34 5.81 1.87 17.88
CA PRO A 34 5.03 1.51 16.70
C PRO A 34 3.58 1.17 17.06
N ARG A 35 2.65 1.77 16.32
CA ARG A 35 1.26 1.29 16.17
C ARG A 35 1.09 0.39 14.96
N VAL A 36 1.94 0.57 13.95
CA VAL A 36 1.97 -0.23 12.72
C VAL A 36 3.43 -0.56 12.44
N LEU A 37 3.72 -1.85 12.19
CA LEU A 37 4.99 -2.30 11.64
C LEU A 37 4.77 -2.67 10.17
N TRP A 38 5.69 -2.27 9.31
CA TRP A 38 5.56 -2.45 7.87
C TRP A 38 6.91 -2.69 7.20
N VAL A 39 6.87 -3.20 5.98
CA VAL A 39 8.04 -3.28 5.09
C VAL A 39 7.91 -2.31 3.94
N GLY A 40 9.02 -1.71 3.55
CA GLY A 40 9.06 -0.71 2.49
C GLY A 40 8.76 -1.36 1.15
N ILE A 41 7.94 -0.67 0.34
CA ILE A 41 7.70 -1.03 -1.05
C ILE A 41 8.38 0.04 -1.90
N GLY A 42 9.52 -0.32 -2.46
CA GLY A 42 10.26 0.46 -3.43
C GLY A 42 10.06 -0.07 -4.85
N GLY A 43 10.83 0.46 -5.78
CA GLY A 43 10.72 0.14 -7.20
C GLY A 43 10.91 1.38 -8.06
N ASN A 44 10.45 1.30 -9.31
CA ASN A 44 10.49 2.43 -10.23
C ASN A 44 9.47 3.52 -9.84
N ASP A 45 9.67 4.75 -10.34
CA ASP A 45 8.76 5.88 -10.08
C ASP A 45 7.35 5.68 -10.67
N ALA A 46 7.12 4.62 -11.45
CA ALA A 46 5.82 4.31 -12.03
C ALA A 46 4.76 3.98 -10.95
N LEU A 47 5.14 3.39 -9.80
CA LEU A 47 4.20 3.16 -8.70
C LEU A 47 3.68 4.49 -8.11
N LYS A 48 4.55 5.49 -7.95
CA LYS A 48 4.14 6.83 -7.47
C LYS A 48 3.27 7.54 -8.49
N ARG A 49 3.62 7.45 -9.78
CA ARG A 49 2.80 7.98 -10.88
C ARG A 49 1.41 7.34 -10.91
N LEU A 50 1.33 6.02 -10.77
CA LEU A 50 0.06 5.31 -10.69
C LEU A 50 -0.78 5.79 -9.50
N SER A 51 -0.17 5.93 -8.32
CA SER A 51 -0.87 6.47 -7.15
C SER A 51 -1.42 7.88 -7.39
N ALA A 52 -0.64 8.77 -8.00
CA ALA A 52 -1.07 10.13 -8.32
C ALA A 52 -2.21 10.14 -9.36
N ASN A 53 -2.10 9.34 -10.43
CA ASN A 53 -3.16 9.22 -11.44
C ASN A 53 -4.47 8.70 -10.83
N ILE A 54 -4.39 7.72 -9.91
CA ILE A 54 -5.57 7.19 -9.21
C ILE A 54 -6.20 8.30 -8.35
N GLU A 55 -5.39 9.04 -7.60
CA GLU A 55 -5.86 10.14 -6.75
C GLU A 55 -6.55 11.24 -7.58
N ASP A 56 -5.98 11.62 -8.73
CA ASP A 56 -6.59 12.58 -9.66
C ASP A 56 -7.94 12.07 -10.19
N GLY A 57 -8.00 10.81 -10.60
CA GLY A 57 -9.22 10.18 -11.10
C GLY A 57 -10.32 10.10 -10.04
N LEU A 58 -9.97 9.76 -8.80
CA LEU A 58 -10.91 9.73 -7.68
C LEU A 58 -11.36 11.14 -7.26
N TYR A 59 -10.45 12.11 -7.27
CA TYR A 59 -10.79 13.50 -6.99
C TYR A 59 -11.84 14.05 -7.95
N ALA A 60 -11.73 13.74 -9.25
CA ALA A 60 -12.72 14.10 -10.26
C ALA A 60 -14.12 13.47 -10.01
N LEU A 61 -14.18 12.37 -9.24
CA LEU A 61 -15.43 11.72 -8.83
C LEU A 61 -15.97 12.25 -7.48
N GLY A 62 -15.32 13.26 -6.89
CA GLY A 62 -15.74 13.89 -5.63
C GLY A 62 -15.13 13.29 -4.38
N PHE A 63 -14.07 12.48 -4.49
CA PHE A 63 -13.30 12.02 -3.33
C PHE A 63 -12.29 13.08 -2.88
N GLU A 64 -12.08 13.20 -1.58
CA GLU A 64 -11.02 14.05 -1.03
C GLU A 64 -9.63 13.46 -1.32
N ARG A 65 -8.65 14.33 -1.50
CA ARG A 65 -7.24 13.94 -1.64
C ARG A 65 -6.63 13.53 -0.31
N GLU A 66 -5.66 12.62 -0.35
CA GLU A 66 -4.89 12.25 0.84
C GLU A 66 -3.82 13.32 1.07
N GLY A 67 -3.92 14.03 2.19
CA GLY A 67 -2.99 15.12 2.53
C GLY A 67 -1.58 14.65 2.89
N ARG A 68 -1.40 13.35 3.17
CA ARG A 68 -0.09 12.78 3.52
C ARG A 68 0.64 12.29 2.27
N PRO A 69 1.97 12.43 2.21
CA PRO A 69 2.76 11.85 1.12
C PRO A 69 2.53 10.35 0.99
N PHE A 70 2.33 9.89 -0.24
CA PHE A 70 2.25 8.46 -0.54
C PHE A 70 3.56 7.77 -0.14
N THR A 71 3.47 6.91 0.87
CA THR A 71 4.58 6.10 1.38
C THR A 71 4.23 4.64 1.09
N PRO A 72 4.70 4.06 -0.04
CA PRO A 72 4.35 2.69 -0.39
C PRO A 72 4.94 1.70 0.63
N HIS A 73 4.07 0.92 1.27
CA HIS A 73 4.44 0.00 2.33
C HIS A 73 3.47 -1.19 2.38
N LEU A 74 3.95 -2.32 2.90
CA LEU A 74 3.11 -3.46 3.26
C LEU A 74 3.03 -3.53 4.78
N THR A 75 1.83 -3.28 5.33
CA THR A 75 1.57 -3.46 6.76
C THR A 75 1.73 -4.93 7.13
N LEU A 76 2.63 -5.23 8.07
CA LEU A 76 2.83 -6.58 8.60
C LEU A 76 1.94 -6.83 9.83
N CYS A 77 1.87 -5.86 10.73
CA CYS A 77 1.03 -5.97 11.91
C CYS A 77 0.60 -4.60 12.44
N ARG A 78 -0.45 -4.62 13.27
CA ARG A 78 -0.95 -3.47 14.02
C ARG A 78 -0.91 -3.81 15.50
N VAL A 79 -0.35 -2.92 16.30
CA VAL A 79 -0.15 -3.12 17.73
C VAL A 79 -1.30 -2.50 18.51
N LYS A 80 -1.88 -3.26 19.45
CA LYS A 80 -3.08 -2.86 20.19
C LYS A 80 -2.78 -2.00 21.42
N SER A 81 -1.64 -2.20 22.09
CA SER A 81 -1.24 -1.44 23.27
C SER A 81 0.12 -0.77 23.07
N SER A 82 0.34 0.36 23.77
CA SER A 82 1.62 1.08 23.69
C SER A 82 2.79 0.31 24.30
N ASN A 83 2.52 -0.54 25.30
CA ASN A 83 3.57 -1.33 25.96
C ASN A 83 4.10 -2.40 24.99
N ASP A 84 3.19 -3.07 24.29
CA ASP A 84 3.53 -4.03 23.23
C ASP A 84 4.27 -3.31 22.09
N GLY A 85 3.87 -2.07 21.78
CA GLY A 85 4.51 -1.27 20.73
C GLY A 85 5.98 -1.04 21.03
N ARG A 86 6.31 -0.52 22.21
CA ARG A 86 7.71 -0.27 22.60
C ARG A 86 8.55 -1.55 22.63
N ALA A 87 8.00 -2.66 23.14
CA ALA A 87 8.70 -3.94 23.15
C ALA A 87 8.96 -4.44 21.73
N LEU A 88 7.95 -4.42 20.86
CA LEU A 88 8.07 -4.83 19.46
C LEU A 88 9.08 -3.97 18.70
N GLY A 89 9.01 -2.65 18.86
CA GLY A 89 9.91 -1.71 18.20
C GLY A 89 11.37 -1.93 18.58
N LYS A 90 11.64 -2.17 19.87
CA LYS A 90 12.97 -2.54 20.36
C LYS A 90 13.46 -3.85 19.72
N THR A 91 12.65 -4.91 19.78
CA THR A 91 13.01 -6.20 19.18
C THR A 91 13.24 -6.09 17.68
N ALA A 92 12.39 -5.34 16.97
CA ALA A 92 12.52 -5.11 15.54
C ALA A 92 13.80 -4.35 15.16
N ALA A 93 14.22 -3.37 15.98
CA ALA A 93 15.44 -2.61 15.76
C ALA A 93 16.71 -3.43 16.05
N GLU A 94 16.65 -4.34 17.02
CA GLU A 94 17.75 -5.24 17.37
C GLU A 94 17.83 -6.45 16.44
N ALA A 95 16.72 -6.83 15.81
CA ALA A 95 16.67 -7.94 14.88
C ALA A 95 17.34 -7.55 13.56
N ASN A 96 18.37 -8.32 13.15
CA ASN A 96 19.03 -8.15 11.86
C ASN A 96 18.16 -8.74 10.72
N ILE A 97 16.95 -8.20 10.56
CA ILE A 97 15.97 -8.67 9.59
C ILE A 97 16.34 -8.14 8.21
N SER A 98 16.85 -9.03 7.36
CA SER A 98 17.08 -8.73 5.95
C SER A 98 15.86 -9.15 5.13
N ILE A 99 15.24 -8.17 4.49
CA ILE A 99 14.15 -8.37 3.53
C ILE A 99 14.61 -7.77 2.21
N ASP A 100 14.81 -8.62 1.22
CA ASP A 100 15.14 -8.24 -0.14
C ASP A 100 14.41 -9.19 -1.09
N LYS A 101 13.20 -8.81 -1.48
CA LYS A 101 12.36 -9.58 -2.39
C LYS A 101 11.91 -8.68 -3.52
N ASN A 102 12.00 -9.18 -4.74
CA ASN A 102 11.59 -8.46 -5.93
C ASN A 102 10.56 -9.29 -6.69
N PHE A 103 9.57 -8.62 -7.28
CA PHE A 103 8.62 -9.23 -8.19
C PHE A 103 8.04 -8.18 -9.15
N THR A 104 7.55 -8.66 -10.29
CA THR A 104 6.85 -7.82 -11.25
C THR A 104 5.34 -7.89 -10.98
N ALA A 105 4.70 -6.76 -10.72
CA ALA A 105 3.25 -6.65 -10.61
C ALA A 105 2.65 -6.27 -11.97
N SER A 106 1.87 -7.17 -12.57
CA SER A 106 1.20 -6.96 -13.86
C SER A 106 -0.22 -6.42 -13.74
N ALA A 107 -0.73 -6.22 -12.52
CA ALA A 107 -2.07 -5.71 -12.26
C ALA A 107 -2.17 -5.09 -10.86
N PHE A 108 -3.23 -4.33 -10.62
CA PHE A 108 -3.68 -3.94 -9.28
C PHE A 108 -5.19 -4.13 -9.16
N HIS A 109 -5.71 -4.11 -7.94
CA HIS A 109 -7.08 -4.53 -7.64
C HIS A 109 -7.87 -3.41 -6.95
N LEU A 110 -9.12 -3.23 -7.37
CA LEU A 110 -10.12 -2.50 -6.59
C LEU A 110 -10.71 -3.46 -5.56
N ILE A 111 -10.40 -3.24 -4.29
CA ILE A 111 -10.83 -4.10 -3.19
C ILE A 111 -11.88 -3.37 -2.35
N LYS A 112 -12.99 -4.05 -2.05
CA LYS A 112 -13.95 -3.61 -1.03
C LYS A 112 -13.57 -4.23 0.30
N SER A 113 -13.52 -3.42 1.35
CA SER A 113 -13.33 -3.87 2.73
C SER A 113 -14.58 -3.59 3.55
N VAL A 114 -15.14 -4.60 4.20
CA VAL A 114 -16.26 -4.48 5.15
C VAL A 114 -15.74 -4.87 6.53
N LEU A 115 -15.94 -4.02 7.53
CA LEU A 115 -15.46 -4.28 8.89
C LEU A 115 -16.53 -5.04 9.70
N ASN A 116 -16.11 -6.14 10.32
CA ASN A 116 -16.90 -6.99 11.18
C ASN A 116 -16.23 -7.09 12.56
N PRO A 117 -16.92 -7.55 13.62
CA PRO A 117 -16.31 -7.75 14.93
C PRO A 117 -15.08 -8.69 14.93
N ARG A 118 -14.97 -9.59 13.95
CA ARG A 118 -13.87 -10.56 13.82
C ARG A 118 -12.69 -10.05 12.99
N GLY A 119 -12.82 -8.91 12.31
CA GLY A 119 -11.84 -8.41 11.36
C GLY A 119 -12.49 -7.84 10.11
N ALA A 120 -11.68 -7.47 9.13
CA ALA A 120 -12.16 -6.99 7.84
C ALA A 120 -12.33 -8.15 6.85
N GLU A 121 -13.48 -8.20 6.18
CA GLU A 121 -13.72 -9.05 5.03
C GLU A 121 -13.40 -8.28 3.74
N TYR A 122 -12.60 -8.89 2.87
CA TYR A 122 -12.15 -8.30 1.62
C TYR A 122 -12.81 -8.99 0.43
N THR A 123 -13.27 -8.19 -0.53
CA THR A 123 -13.78 -8.66 -1.82
C THR A 123 -13.02 -7.99 -2.94
N ASP A 124 -12.45 -8.79 -3.84
CA ASP A 124 -11.91 -8.28 -5.10
C ASP A 124 -13.07 -7.90 -6.02
N ILE A 125 -13.19 -6.60 -6.30
CA ILE A 125 -14.26 -6.06 -7.14
C ILE A 125 -13.81 -6.05 -8.60
N LYS A 126 -12.54 -5.76 -8.85
CA LYS A 126 -11.99 -5.68 -10.21
C LYS A 126 -10.47 -5.72 -10.22
N THR A 127 -9.92 -6.49 -11.13
CA THR A 127 -8.51 -6.48 -11.52
C THR A 127 -8.28 -5.52 -12.68
N ILE A 128 -7.32 -4.60 -12.55
CA ILE A 128 -6.89 -3.67 -13.58
C ILE A 128 -5.48 -4.08 -14.03
N GLY A 129 -5.37 -4.53 -15.27
CA GLY A 129 -4.09 -4.91 -15.87
C GLY A 129 -3.19 -3.71 -16.15
N LEU A 130 -1.88 -3.92 -16.00
CA LEU A 130 -0.80 -3.02 -16.38
C LEU A 130 -0.12 -3.62 -17.62
N GLN A 131 -0.41 -3.04 -18.78
CA GLN A 131 0.11 -3.52 -20.06
C GLN A 131 1.19 -2.54 -20.54
N GLN A 132 2.22 -3.08 -21.21
CA GLN A 132 3.16 -2.21 -21.92
C GLN A 132 2.41 -1.43 -23.02
N PRO A 133 2.71 -0.14 -23.22
CA PRO A 133 2.11 0.65 -24.28
C PRO A 133 2.40 0.09 -25.67
#